data_AF-A0A933LHH4-F1
#
_entry.id   AF-A0A933LHH4-F1
#
_cell.length_a   1.000
_cell.length_b   1.000
_cell.length_c   1.000
_cell.angle_alpha   90.00
_cell.angle_beta   90.00
_cell.angle_gamma   90.00
#
_symmetry.space_group_name_H-M   'P 1'
#
loop_
_entity.id
_entity.type
_entity.pdbx_description
1 polymer ?
#
loop_
_entity_poly.entity_id
_entity_poly.type
_entity_poly.pdbx_seq_one_letter_code
_entity_poly.pdbx_strand_id
1 'polypeptide(L)'
;MGTISSSTGLISGIDIASLVTQLMQIEARPLDVLKTRITNTQNQQAAYEDLRARLLAFLPAVTRLSQPAAFTVRSATSSQPSVATATAASNAPLGTYSFLVKSVVSTHQMASLGFTDRDATPVGEGTLTFEAAAGRVDPDTELGTLNGGAGVRRGQIRITDRSGASAMIDLRAAYTVGDVL
;
A
#
# COMPACT_ATOMS: atom_id res chain seq x y z
N MET A 1 12.91 -9.95 -75.59
CA MET A 1 13.33 -8.55 -75.36
C MET A 1 12.88 -7.73 -76.55
N GLY A 2 11.70 -7.11 -76.47
CA GLY A 2 11.18 -6.25 -77.53
C GLY A 2 11.47 -4.80 -77.19
N THR A 3 12.40 -4.16 -77.90
CA THR A 3 12.73 -2.76 -77.74
C THR A 3 11.61 -1.89 -78.32
N ILE A 4 10.98 -1.06 -77.49
CA ILE A 4 10.01 -0.06 -77.91
C ILE A 4 10.81 1.06 -78.60
N SER A 5 10.79 1.09 -79.93
CA SER A 5 11.40 2.17 -80.70
C SER A 5 10.50 3.40 -80.64
N SER A 6 10.95 4.42 -79.91
CA SER A 6 10.36 5.75 -79.88
C SER A 6 10.62 6.48 -81.21
N SER A 7 10.03 5.97 -82.29
CA SER A 7 9.97 6.69 -83.57
C SER A 7 8.75 7.60 -83.53
N THR A 8 9.01 8.85 -83.19
CA THR A 8 8.16 10.02 -83.39
C THR A 8 7.31 9.93 -84.67
N GLY A 9 6.00 9.77 -84.53
CA GLY A 9 5.03 9.96 -85.60
C GLY A 9 4.85 11.45 -85.89
N LEU A 10 5.71 12.02 -86.74
CA LEU A 10 5.76 13.45 -87.07
C LEU A 10 4.55 14.00 -87.86
N ILE A 11 3.52 13.18 -88.16
CA ILE A 11 2.33 13.61 -88.91
C ILE A 11 1.02 13.55 -88.12
N SER A 12 0.95 12.83 -86.99
CA SER A 12 -0.34 12.58 -86.33
C SER A 12 -0.63 13.48 -85.12
N GLY A 13 0.33 14.26 -84.60
CA GLY A 13 0.11 15.11 -83.42
C GLY A 13 -0.22 14.35 -82.12
N ILE A 14 -0.03 13.02 -82.10
CA ILE A 14 -0.34 12.17 -80.95
C ILE A 14 0.92 11.99 -80.11
N ASP A 15 0.89 12.54 -78.90
CA ASP A 15 1.93 12.37 -77.90
C ASP A 15 1.79 10.97 -77.24
N ILE A 16 2.47 9.99 -77.83
CA ILE A 16 2.50 8.60 -77.38
C ILE A 16 3.04 8.49 -75.95
N ALA A 17 3.99 9.35 -75.55
CA ALA A 17 4.51 9.34 -74.19
C ALA A 17 3.40 9.75 -73.21
N SER A 18 2.64 10.81 -73.51
CA SER A 18 1.48 11.19 -72.70
C SER A 18 0.41 10.09 -72.62
N LEU A 19 0.17 9.38 -73.72
CA LEU A 19 -0.89 8.37 -73.82
C LEU A 19 -0.51 7.08 -73.06
N VAL A 20 0.75 6.66 -73.12
CA VAL A 20 1.29 5.58 -72.28
C VAL A 20 1.25 5.97 -70.81
N THR A 21 1.57 7.21 -70.47
CA THR A 21 1.50 7.70 -69.08
C THR A 21 0.06 7.69 -68.57
N GLN A 22 -0.91 8.12 -69.38
CA GLN A 22 -2.34 8.07 -69.04
C GLN A 22 -2.88 6.64 -68.90
N LEU A 23 -2.46 5.71 -69.76
CA LEU A 23 -2.80 4.28 -69.64
C LEU A 23 -2.21 3.64 -68.39
N MET A 24 -0.94 3.93 -68.06
CA MET A 24 -0.33 3.46 -66.81
C MET A 24 -1.04 4.03 -65.57
N GLN A 25 -1.47 5.29 -65.60
CA GLN A 25 -2.26 5.88 -64.51
C GLN A 25 -3.62 5.18 -64.35
N ILE A 26 -4.26 4.76 -65.44
CA ILE A 26 -5.52 3.99 -65.38
C ILE A 26 -5.28 2.60 -64.80
N GLU A 27 -4.22 1.91 -65.22
CA GLU A 27 -3.85 0.60 -64.67
C GLU A 27 -3.40 0.67 -63.19
N ALA A 28 -2.89 1.82 -62.72
CA ALA A 28 -2.51 2.03 -61.32
C ALA A 28 -3.69 2.33 -60.38
N ARG A 29 -4.88 2.69 -60.89
CA ARG A 29 -6.07 3.02 -60.07
C ARG A 29 -6.44 1.95 -59.02
N PRO A 30 -6.44 0.64 -59.32
CA PRO A 30 -6.75 -0.39 -58.32
C PRO A 30 -5.76 -0.38 -57.15
N LEU A 31 -4.49 -0.07 -57.42
CA LEU A 31 -3.44 0.00 -56.42
C LEU A 31 -3.61 1.22 -55.50
N ASP A 32 -4.02 2.37 -56.03
CA ASP A 32 -4.34 3.55 -55.22
C ASP A 32 -5.58 3.36 -54.35
N VAL A 33 -6.60 2.65 -54.85
CA VAL A 33 -7.78 2.27 -54.06
C VAL A 33 -7.37 1.32 -52.91
N LEU A 34 -6.50 0.34 -53.18
CA LEU A 34 -5.97 -0.55 -52.15
C LEU A 34 -5.14 0.20 -51.10
N LYS A 35 -4.23 1.09 -51.51
CA LYS A 35 -3.45 1.94 -50.59
C LYS A 35 -4.37 2.78 -49.71
N THR A 36 -5.39 3.41 -50.29
CA THR A 36 -6.37 4.21 -49.55
C THR A 36 -7.13 3.35 -48.53
N ARG A 37 -7.53 2.13 -48.91
CA ARG A 37 -8.18 1.18 -47.99
C ARG A 37 -7.26 0.77 -46.85
N ILE A 38 -5.98 0.50 -47.12
CA ILE A 38 -4.97 0.19 -46.10
C ILE A 38 -4.83 1.35 -45.11
N THR A 39 -4.67 2.58 -45.59
CA THR A 39 -4.56 3.77 -44.74
C THR A 39 -5.82 3.97 -43.89
N ASN A 40 -7.01 3.77 -44.46
CA ASN A 40 -8.26 3.85 -43.69
C ASN A 40 -8.33 2.79 -42.59
N THR A 41 -7.94 1.54 -42.87
CA THR A 41 -7.91 0.48 -41.85
C THR A 41 -6.85 0.75 -40.77
N GLN A 42 -5.69 1.30 -41.14
CA GLN A 42 -4.65 1.70 -40.16
C GLN A 42 -5.14 2.82 -39.23
N ASN A 43 -5.83 3.83 -39.78
CA ASN A 43 -6.43 4.89 -38.98
C ASN A 43 -7.50 4.37 -38.01
N GLN A 44 -8.33 3.42 -38.48
CA GLN A 44 -9.30 2.74 -37.62
C GLN A 44 -8.60 1.96 -36.49
N GLN A 45 -7.55 1.22 -36.81
CA GLN A 45 -6.77 0.47 -35.82
C GLN A 45 -6.17 1.41 -34.76
N ALA A 46 -5.57 2.53 -35.17
CA ALA A 46 -5.03 3.52 -34.26
C ALA A 46 -6.11 4.12 -33.34
N ALA A 47 -7.30 4.40 -33.86
CA ALA A 47 -8.43 4.89 -33.07
C ALA A 47 -8.92 3.85 -32.04
N TYR A 48 -8.94 2.56 -32.41
CA TYR A 48 -9.30 1.49 -31.47
C TYR A 48 -8.24 1.29 -30.38
N GLU A 49 -6.95 1.39 -30.71
CA GLU A 49 -5.87 1.31 -29.72
C GLU A 49 -5.92 2.50 -28.76
N ASP A 50 -6.20 3.73 -29.24
CA ASP A 50 -6.38 4.90 -28.37
C ASP A 50 -7.59 4.72 -27.42
N LEU A 51 -8.72 4.25 -27.95
CA LEU A 51 -9.90 3.96 -27.13
C LEU A 51 -9.60 2.89 -26.07
N ARG A 52 -8.89 1.82 -26.46
CA ARG A 52 -8.47 0.76 -25.54
C ARG A 52 -7.55 1.30 -24.44
N ALA A 53 -6.57 2.12 -24.79
CA ALA A 53 -5.66 2.73 -23.82
C ALA A 53 -6.42 3.60 -22.80
N ARG A 54 -7.37 4.42 -23.27
CA ARG A 54 -8.23 5.24 -22.41
C ARG A 54 -9.11 4.40 -21.49
N LEU A 55 -9.70 3.32 -21.99
CA LEU A 55 -10.50 2.40 -21.19
C LEU A 55 -9.67 1.70 -20.12
N LEU A 56 -8.47 1.22 -20.47
CA LEU A 56 -7.56 0.60 -19.51
C LEU A 56 -7.09 1.59 -18.43
N ALA A 57 -6.92 2.87 -18.78
CA ALA A 57 -6.61 3.92 -17.81
C ALA A 57 -7.81 4.27 -16.91
N PHE A 58 -9.05 4.11 -17.40
CA PHE A 58 -10.27 4.43 -16.65
C PHE A 58 -10.70 3.30 -15.68
N LEU A 59 -10.51 2.04 -16.06
CA LEU A 59 -10.91 0.88 -15.26
C LEU A 59 -10.42 0.94 -13.79
N PRO A 60 -9.16 1.27 -13.48
CA PRO A 60 -8.67 1.38 -12.09
C PRO A 60 -9.40 2.43 -11.24
N ALA A 61 -9.84 3.53 -11.86
CA ALA A 61 -10.56 4.59 -11.15
C ALA A 61 -11.98 4.11 -10.79
N VAL A 62 -12.65 3.43 -11.71
CA VAL A 62 -13.99 2.87 -11.48
C VAL A 62 -13.94 1.72 -10.48
N THR A 63 -12.97 0.83 -10.56
CA THR A 63 -12.85 -0.29 -9.62
C THR A 63 -12.61 0.22 -8.20
N ARG A 64 -11.74 1.22 -8.01
CA ARG A 64 -11.59 1.90 -6.72
C ARG A 64 -12.88 2.54 -6.23
N LEU A 65 -13.62 3.23 -7.10
CA LEU A 65 -14.87 3.88 -6.73
C LEU A 65 -15.99 2.87 -6.41
N SER A 66 -15.97 1.70 -7.06
CA SER A 66 -16.96 0.64 -6.80
C SER A 66 -16.76 -0.08 -5.47
N GLN A 67 -15.62 0.12 -4.79
CA GLN A 67 -15.36 -0.52 -3.50
C GLN A 67 -16.04 0.26 -2.36
N PRO A 68 -16.92 -0.38 -1.57
CA PRO A 68 -17.54 0.27 -0.40
C PRO A 68 -16.51 0.80 0.61
N ALA A 69 -15.33 0.15 0.68
CA ALA A 69 -14.20 0.56 1.51
C ALA A 69 -13.71 1.98 1.21
N ALA A 70 -13.86 2.46 -0.04
CA ALA A 70 -13.48 3.83 -0.42
C ALA A 70 -14.34 4.90 0.28
N PHE A 71 -15.57 4.56 0.68
CA PHE A 71 -16.51 5.47 1.34
C PHE A 71 -16.51 5.35 2.86
N THR A 72 -15.90 4.29 3.41
CA THR A 72 -15.81 4.07 4.85
C THR A 72 -14.43 4.44 5.41
N VAL A 73 -13.59 5.11 4.62
CA VAL A 73 -12.28 5.60 5.06
C VAL A 73 -12.46 6.57 6.23
N ARG A 74 -11.72 6.32 7.31
CA ARG A 74 -11.65 7.17 8.49
C ARG A 74 -10.26 7.78 8.57
N SER A 75 -10.19 9.06 8.95
CA SER A 75 -8.92 9.73 9.28
C SER A 75 -8.82 9.91 10.79
N ALA A 76 -7.60 9.78 11.31
CA ALA A 76 -7.27 10.12 12.69
C ALA A 76 -6.24 11.24 12.67
N THR A 77 -6.50 12.30 13.44
CA THR A 77 -5.58 13.43 13.59
C THR A 77 -5.07 13.45 15.03
N SER A 78 -3.75 13.48 15.18
CA SER A 78 -3.11 13.63 16.49
C SER A 78 -2.77 15.09 16.74
N SER A 79 -3.03 15.58 17.94
CA SER A 79 -2.60 16.92 18.38
C SER A 79 -1.08 17.03 18.53
N GLN A 80 -0.39 15.91 18.78
CA GLN A 80 1.06 15.89 18.93
C GLN A 80 1.70 14.67 18.22
N PRO A 81 1.94 14.78 16.89
CA PRO A 81 2.46 13.67 16.08
C PRO A 81 3.86 13.17 16.48
N SER A 82 4.67 14.00 17.15
CA SER A 82 6.00 13.62 17.62
C SER A 82 5.98 12.63 18.79
N VAL A 83 4.85 12.54 19.50
CA VAL A 83 4.69 11.67 20.67
C VAL A 83 3.85 10.45 20.30
N ALA A 84 2.75 10.64 19.57
CA ALA A 84 1.90 9.55 19.13
C ALA A 84 1.20 9.87 17.81
N THR A 85 1.21 8.90 16.89
CA THR A 85 0.42 8.90 15.67
C THR A 85 -0.69 7.86 15.76
N ALA A 86 -1.82 8.12 15.11
CA ALA A 86 -2.94 7.19 15.08
C ALA A 86 -3.39 6.93 13.64
N THR A 87 -3.80 5.69 13.38
CA THR A 87 -4.45 5.28 12.13
C THR A 87 -5.81 4.70 12.47
N ALA A 88 -6.86 5.17 11.80
CA ALA A 88 -8.21 4.67 12.02
C ALA A 88 -8.55 3.56 11.01
N ALA A 89 -9.05 2.44 11.52
CA ALA A 89 -9.68 1.43 10.67
C ALA A 89 -11.06 1.92 10.18
N SER A 90 -11.59 1.32 9.11
CA SER A 90 -12.88 1.72 8.50
C SER A 90 -14.07 1.58 9.45
N ASN A 91 -13.98 0.70 10.45
CA ASN A 91 -14.99 0.45 11.48
C ASN A 91 -14.77 1.24 12.78
N ALA A 92 -13.77 2.13 12.85
CA ALA A 92 -13.49 2.89 14.05
C ALA A 92 -14.66 3.83 14.39
N PRO A 93 -15.15 3.85 15.65
CA PRO A 93 -16.18 4.80 16.06
C PRO A 93 -15.69 6.24 15.98
N LEU A 94 -16.53 7.12 15.44
CA LEU A 94 -16.25 8.55 15.35
C LEU A 94 -16.28 9.17 16.75
N GLY A 95 -15.24 9.92 17.08
CA GLY A 95 -15.15 10.59 18.37
C GLY A 95 -13.79 11.23 18.60
N THR A 96 -13.70 11.98 19.70
CA THR A 96 -12.43 12.50 20.21
C THR A 96 -11.96 11.61 21.35
N TYR A 97 -10.71 11.19 21.28
CA TYR A 97 -10.08 10.34 22.30
C TYR A 97 -8.91 11.09 22.93
N SER A 98 -8.84 11.11 24.25
CA SER A 98 -7.76 11.72 25.00
C SER A 98 -6.84 10.64 25.55
N PHE A 99 -5.56 10.69 25.15
CA PHE A 99 -4.54 9.76 25.60
C PHE A 99 -3.49 10.49 26.44
N LEU A 100 -3.03 9.84 27.50
CA LEU A 100 -1.89 10.30 28.30
C LEU A 100 -0.77 9.28 28.15
N VAL A 101 0.31 9.68 27.48
CA VAL A 101 1.49 8.82 27.27
C VAL A 101 2.38 8.91 28.50
N LYS A 102 2.51 7.80 29.23
CA LYS A 102 3.32 7.72 30.47
C LYS A 102 4.75 7.28 30.18
N SER A 103 4.91 6.19 29.44
CA SER A 103 6.20 5.58 29.12
C SER A 103 6.11 4.85 27.79
N VAL A 104 7.23 4.78 27.07
CA VAL A 104 7.35 4.02 25.83
C VAL A 104 7.78 2.60 26.17
N VAL A 105 7.30 1.62 25.40
CA VAL A 105 7.77 0.24 25.53
C VAL A 105 9.24 0.17 25.15
N SER A 106 10.07 -0.34 26.06
CA SER A 106 11.49 -0.61 25.82
C SER A 106 11.72 -2.10 25.66
N THR A 107 12.71 -2.48 24.83
CA THR A 107 13.18 -3.86 24.77
C THR A 107 14.17 -4.13 25.90
N HIS A 108 14.12 -5.33 26.47
CA HIS A 108 15.07 -5.75 27.50
C HIS A 108 16.46 -5.96 26.89
N GLN A 109 17.48 -5.41 27.54
CA GLN A 109 18.88 -5.54 27.13
C GLN A 109 19.72 -5.98 28.32
N MET A 110 20.58 -6.97 28.11
CA MET A 110 21.59 -7.41 29.07
C MET A 110 22.95 -7.33 28.41
N ALA A 111 23.91 -6.74 29.12
CA ALA A 111 25.31 -6.72 28.74
C ALA A 111 26.11 -7.47 29.81
N SER A 112 27.10 -8.26 29.39
CA SER A 112 28.04 -8.85 30.34
C SER A 112 28.93 -7.77 30.94
N LEU A 113 29.42 -7.99 32.16
CA LEU A 113 30.36 -7.08 32.85
C LEU A 113 31.77 -7.07 32.22
N GLY A 114 31.99 -7.83 31.14
CA GLY A 114 33.28 -8.04 30.50
C GLY A 114 34.05 -9.21 31.10
N PHE A 115 34.97 -9.76 30.31
CA PHE A 115 35.92 -10.80 30.71
C PHE A 115 37.35 -10.25 30.61
N THR A 116 38.26 -10.81 31.40
CA THR A 116 39.67 -10.38 31.48
C THR A 116 40.41 -10.49 30.15
N ASP A 117 40.05 -11.46 29.32
CA ASP A 117 40.63 -11.72 28.02
C ASP A 117 39.57 -12.24 27.04
N ARG A 118 39.93 -12.28 25.75
CA ARG A 118 39.00 -12.66 24.67
C ARG A 118 38.84 -14.17 24.52
N ASP A 119 39.89 -14.93 24.78
CA ASP A 119 40.04 -16.32 24.29
C ASP A 119 40.91 -17.23 25.17
N ALA A 120 41.55 -16.73 26.23
CA ALA A 120 42.49 -17.50 27.05
C ALA A 120 41.82 -18.12 28.28
N THR A 121 40.85 -17.44 28.90
CA THR A 121 40.19 -17.90 30.12
C THR A 121 38.78 -18.43 29.80
N PRO A 122 38.51 -19.73 30.04
CA PRO A 122 37.16 -20.29 29.89
C PRO A 122 36.18 -19.66 30.89
N VAL A 123 34.92 -19.53 30.47
CA VAL A 123 33.83 -18.89 31.24
C VAL A 123 33.29 -19.76 32.40
N GLY A 124 33.84 -20.96 32.58
CA GLY A 124 33.35 -21.98 33.49
C GLY A 124 32.27 -22.89 32.87
N GLU A 125 31.97 -23.99 33.54
CA GLU A 125 30.90 -24.92 33.16
C GLU A 125 29.59 -24.53 33.86
N GLY A 126 28.47 -24.60 33.13
CA GLY A 126 27.15 -24.30 33.66
C GLY A 126 26.05 -24.41 32.61
N THR A 127 24.80 -24.34 33.07
CA THR A 127 23.62 -24.35 32.19
C THR A 127 23.06 -22.94 32.06
N LEU A 128 22.86 -22.49 30.82
CA LEU A 128 22.11 -21.26 30.53
C LEU A 128 20.66 -21.63 30.24
N THR A 129 19.75 -21.15 31.07
CA THR A 129 18.30 -21.25 30.83
C THR A 129 17.76 -19.89 30.41
N PHE A 130 16.95 -19.88 29.36
CA PHE A 130 16.26 -18.69 28.88
C PHE A 130 14.75 -18.93 28.99
N GLU A 131 14.09 -18.12 29.81
CA GLU A 131 12.64 -18.15 29.96
C GLU A 131 12.05 -16.87 29.35
N ALA A 132 11.13 -17.04 28.40
CA ALA A 132 10.34 -15.92 27.92
C ALA A 132 9.35 -15.48 29.01
N ALA A 133 8.89 -14.22 28.97
CA ALA A 133 7.94 -13.70 29.96
C ALA A 133 6.67 -14.57 30.10
N ALA A 134 6.20 -15.19 29.01
CA ALA A 134 5.06 -16.11 29.01
C ALA A 134 5.34 -17.50 29.63
N GLY A 135 6.61 -17.82 29.91
CA GLY A 135 7.06 -19.04 30.58
C GLY A 135 7.23 -18.89 32.09
N ARG A 136 7.06 -17.67 32.64
CA ARG A 136 7.10 -17.44 34.08
C ARG A 136 5.90 -18.10 34.75
N VAL A 137 6.16 -18.80 35.86
CA VAL A 137 5.11 -19.42 36.69
C VAL A 137 4.34 -18.38 37.52
N ASP A 138 4.92 -17.19 37.72
CA ASP A 138 4.31 -16.08 38.46
C ASP A 138 4.45 -14.75 37.69
N PRO A 139 3.66 -14.54 36.62
CA PRO A 139 3.56 -13.26 35.95
C PRO A 139 2.66 -12.29 36.71
N ASP A 140 3.01 -11.01 36.73
CA ASP A 140 2.12 -9.97 37.26
C ASP A 140 0.79 -10.01 36.51
N THR A 141 -0.32 -10.10 37.25
CA THR A 141 -1.65 -10.21 36.65
C THR A 141 -2.04 -8.87 36.02
N GLU A 142 -2.30 -8.85 34.72
CA GLU A 142 -2.78 -7.67 34.01
C GLU A 142 -4.18 -7.26 34.49
N LEU A 143 -4.38 -5.97 34.75
CA LEU A 143 -5.68 -5.44 35.18
C LEU A 143 -6.79 -5.65 34.12
N GLY A 144 -6.42 -5.81 32.85
CA GLY A 144 -7.34 -6.04 31.73
C GLY A 144 -7.92 -7.45 31.66
N THR A 145 -7.23 -8.46 32.24
CA THR A 145 -7.70 -9.85 32.22
C THR A 145 -8.67 -10.17 33.38
N LEU A 146 -8.75 -9.27 34.37
CA LEU A 146 -9.67 -9.38 35.50
C LEU A 146 -11.15 -9.34 35.04
N ASN A 147 -12.05 -9.79 35.91
CA ASN A 147 -13.50 -9.82 35.64
C ASN A 147 -13.88 -10.63 34.39
N GLY A 148 -13.23 -11.77 34.16
CA GLY A 148 -13.46 -12.61 32.99
C GLY A 148 -13.02 -11.96 31.67
N GLY A 149 -11.99 -11.11 31.71
CA GLY A 149 -11.50 -10.35 30.56
C GLY A 149 -12.20 -9.01 30.32
N ALA A 150 -13.17 -8.62 31.16
CA ALA A 150 -13.78 -7.29 31.09
C ALA A 150 -12.86 -6.19 31.66
N GLY A 151 -11.81 -6.58 32.40
CA GLY A 151 -10.86 -5.70 33.06
C GLY A 151 -11.48 -4.90 34.21
N VAL A 152 -10.68 -3.99 34.78
CA VAL A 152 -11.15 -3.00 35.76
C VAL A 152 -11.33 -1.61 35.16
N ARG A 153 -12.28 -0.85 35.68
CA ARG A 153 -12.52 0.54 35.26
C ARG A 153 -11.29 1.40 35.57
N ARG A 154 -10.81 2.11 34.55
CA ARG A 154 -9.78 3.14 34.69
C ARG A 154 -10.35 4.33 35.48
N GLY A 155 -9.53 4.99 36.29
CA GLY A 155 -9.96 6.12 37.13
C GLY A 155 -9.45 5.98 38.56
N GLN A 156 -10.21 6.51 39.52
CA GLN A 156 -9.91 6.34 40.94
C GLN A 156 -10.94 5.43 41.60
N ILE A 157 -10.48 4.53 42.47
CA ILE A 157 -11.34 3.71 43.32
C ILE A 157 -11.10 4.08 44.79
N ARG A 158 -12.18 4.10 45.57
CA ARG A 158 -12.10 4.24 47.03
C ARG A 158 -12.23 2.87 47.65
N ILE A 159 -11.22 2.44 48.39
CA ILE A 159 -11.30 1.24 49.22
C ILE A 159 -11.51 1.67 50.65
N THR A 160 -12.46 1.04 51.33
CA THR A 160 -12.70 1.20 52.76
C THR A 160 -12.45 -0.13 53.45
N ASP A 161 -11.62 -0.13 54.48
CA ASP A 161 -11.32 -1.33 55.25
C ASP A 161 -12.39 -1.62 56.32
N ARG A 162 -12.19 -2.71 57.07
CA ARG A 162 -13.09 -3.10 58.17
C ARG A 162 -13.02 -2.16 59.39
N SER A 163 -12.00 -1.30 59.47
CA SER A 163 -11.86 -0.29 60.53
C SER A 163 -12.58 1.02 60.18
N GLY A 164 -13.08 1.14 58.94
CA GLY A 164 -13.71 2.34 58.41
C GLY A 164 -12.73 3.32 57.77
N ALA A 165 -11.43 3.00 57.73
CA ALA A 165 -10.43 3.80 57.05
C ALA A 165 -10.57 3.66 55.54
N SER A 166 -10.44 4.78 54.82
CA SER A 166 -10.51 4.78 53.35
C SER A 166 -9.22 5.24 52.69
N ALA A 167 -8.88 4.62 51.56
CA ALA A 167 -7.82 5.07 50.66
C ALA A 167 -8.37 5.28 49.24
N MET A 168 -7.87 6.31 48.55
CA MET A 168 -8.12 6.53 47.12
C MET A 168 -6.96 5.97 46.33
N ILE A 169 -7.25 5.05 45.42
CA ILE A 169 -6.28 4.38 44.56
C ILE A 169 -6.49 4.85 43.13
N ASP A 170 -5.42 5.30 42.48
CA ASP A 170 -5.46 5.78 41.11
C ASP A 170 -5.03 4.70 40.11
N LEU A 171 -5.99 4.19 39.36
CA LEU A 171 -5.82 3.15 38.34
C LEU A 171 -5.59 3.73 36.94
N ARG A 172 -5.54 5.07 36.78
CA ARG A 172 -5.35 5.69 35.45
C ARG A 172 -4.00 5.31 34.84
N ALA A 173 -3.00 5.03 35.66
CA ALA A 173 -1.63 4.77 35.26
C ALA A 173 -1.12 3.36 35.58
N ALA A 174 -1.97 2.48 36.13
CA ALA A 174 -1.65 1.11 36.53
C ALA A 174 -1.97 0.12 35.41
N TYR A 175 -1.09 -0.83 35.11
CA TYR A 175 -1.29 -1.85 34.07
C TYR A 175 -1.48 -3.25 34.68
N THR A 176 -0.73 -3.58 35.72
CA THR A 176 -0.85 -4.85 36.46
C THR A 176 -1.36 -4.65 37.88
N VAL A 177 -1.71 -5.74 38.56
CA VAL A 177 -2.01 -5.73 40.01
C VAL A 177 -0.82 -5.22 40.81
N GLY A 178 0.41 -5.52 40.37
CA GLY A 178 1.64 -5.01 40.99
C GLY A 178 1.78 -3.49 40.93
N ASP A 179 1.21 -2.82 39.91
CA ASP A 179 1.20 -1.35 39.84
C ASP A 179 0.18 -0.71 40.81
N VAL A 180 -0.73 -1.50 41.38
CA VAL A 180 -1.81 -1.05 42.27
C VAL A 180 -1.46 -1.26 43.74
N LEU A 181 -0.70 -2.31 44.05
CA LEU A 181 -0.23 -2.67 45.39
C LEU A 181 0.97 -1.81 45.81
#